data_AF-A0A1P8YMW9-F1
#
_entry.id   AF-A0A1P8YMW9-F1
#
_cell.length_a   1.000
_cell.length_b   1.000
_cell.length_c   1.000
_cell.angle_alpha   90.00
_cell.angle_beta   90.00
_cell.angle_gamma   90.00
#
_symmetry.space_group_name_H-M   'P 1'
#
loop_
_entity.id
_entity.type
_entity.pdbx_description
1 polymer ?
#
loop_
_entity_poly.entity_id
_entity_poly.type
_entity_poly.pdbx_seq_one_letter_code
_entity_poly.pdbx_strand_id
1 'polypeptide(L)'
;MEIALTYIYGVGRTRSKEILAATGVNPDLRSKDLSDEDLTKLREYIEESLKVEGDLRREVQADIRRKIEIGCYQGLRHRRGLPVRGQRTKTNARTRKGPKRTIAGKKKAK
;
A
#
# COMPACT_ATOMS: atom_id res chain seq x y z
N MET A 1 10.41 18.10 -0.61
CA MET A 1 9.17 17.64 0.03
C MET A 1 8.42 16.59 -0.78
N GLU A 2 8.48 16.61 -2.12
CA GLU A 2 7.74 15.65 -2.97
C GLU A 2 7.96 14.18 -2.56
N ILE A 3 9.20 13.79 -2.27
CA ILE A 3 9.53 12.42 -1.89
C ILE A 3 9.23 12.13 -0.41
N ALA A 4 9.40 13.12 0.47
CA ALA A 4 9.21 12.93 1.91
C ALA A 4 7.77 12.52 2.24
N LEU A 5 6.77 13.13 1.60
CA LEU A 5 5.36 12.79 1.81
C LEU A 5 5.01 11.37 1.35
N THR A 6 5.79 10.74 0.46
CA THR A 6 5.53 9.37 -0.01
C THR A 6 5.82 8.29 1.03
N TYR A 7 6.42 8.65 2.16
CA TYR A 7 6.57 7.74 3.30
C TYR A 7 5.24 7.49 4.01
N ILE A 8 4.26 8.39 3.86
CA ILE A 8 2.93 8.25 4.44
C ILE A 8 2.14 7.21 3.65
N TYR A 9 1.63 6.20 4.33
CA TYR A 9 0.79 5.18 3.72
C TYR A 9 -0.51 5.79 3.20
N GLY A 10 -0.72 5.69 1.88
CA GLY A 10 -1.85 6.32 1.19
C GLY A 10 -1.46 7.55 0.35
N VAL A 11 -0.21 8.03 0.48
CA VAL A 11 0.32 9.13 -0.33
C VAL A 11 1.39 8.59 -1.29
N GLY A 12 1.13 8.72 -2.58
CA GLY A 12 2.12 8.46 -3.64
C GLY A 12 2.67 9.77 -4.22
N ARG A 13 3.58 9.68 -5.21
CA ARG A 13 4.16 10.87 -5.86
C ARG A 13 3.10 11.82 -6.44
N THR A 14 2.07 11.27 -7.09
CA THR A 14 0.98 12.08 -7.67
C THR A 14 0.25 12.89 -6.60
N ARG A 15 -0.17 12.24 -5.52
CA ARG A 15 -0.84 12.90 -4.39
C ARG A 15 0.07 13.88 -3.68
N SER A 16 1.36 13.56 -3.54
CA SER A 16 2.34 14.47 -2.95
C SER A 16 2.44 15.79 -3.73
N LYS A 17 2.51 15.73 -5.07
CA LYS A 17 2.48 16.94 -5.91
C LYS A 17 1.18 17.72 -5.78
N GLU A 18 0.05 17.03 -5.73
CA GLU A 18 -1.26 17.65 -5.53
C GLU A 18 -1.37 18.38 -4.18
N ILE A 19 -0.95 17.72 -3.09
CA ILE A 19 -0.91 18.31 -1.75
C ILE A 19 -0.02 19.57 -1.74
N LEU A 20 1.19 19.48 -2.28
CA LEU A 20 2.13 20.60 -2.30
C LEU A 20 1.64 21.76 -3.17
N ALA A 21 0.96 21.48 -4.28
CA ALA A 21 0.34 22.49 -5.11
C ALA A 21 -0.83 23.18 -4.39
N ALA A 22 -1.63 22.43 -3.62
CA ALA A 22 -2.77 22.97 -2.88
C ALA A 22 -2.35 23.80 -1.66
N THR A 23 -1.29 23.39 -0.95
CA THR A 23 -0.79 24.11 0.23
C THR A 23 0.19 25.24 -0.09
N GLY A 24 0.65 25.32 -1.34
CA GLY A 24 1.62 26.32 -1.79
C GLY A 24 3.06 26.07 -1.30
N VAL A 25 3.33 24.92 -0.69
CA VAL A 25 4.67 24.57 -0.17
C VAL A 25 5.57 24.13 -1.33
N ASN A 26 6.79 24.68 -1.38
CA ASN A 26 7.75 24.38 -2.43
C ASN A 26 8.11 22.87 -2.45
N PRO A 27 7.94 22.16 -3.58
CA PRO A 27 8.29 20.74 -3.70
C PRO A 27 9.76 20.40 -3.46
N ASP A 28 10.68 21.32 -3.72
CA ASP A 28 12.14 21.11 -3.58
C ASP A 28 12.67 21.39 -2.18
N LEU A 29 11.84 21.95 -1.30
CA LEU A 29 12.21 22.22 0.09
C LEU A 29 12.65 20.93 0.80
N ARG A 30 13.68 20.98 1.64
CA ARG A 30 14.06 19.82 2.44
C ARG A 30 13.18 19.73 3.69
N SER A 31 12.99 18.52 4.21
CA SER A 31 12.18 18.27 5.40
C SER A 31 12.67 19.00 6.65
N LYS A 32 13.98 19.24 6.75
CA LYS A 32 14.59 19.99 7.86
C LYS A 32 14.35 21.50 7.81
N ASP A 33 14.02 22.03 6.63
CA ASP A 33 13.89 23.46 6.38
C ASP A 33 12.40 23.87 6.34
N LEU A 34 11.51 22.97 6.80
CA LEU A 34 10.05 23.16 6.80
C LEU A 34 9.64 24.02 8.00
N SER A 35 8.83 25.05 7.75
CA SER A 35 8.28 25.88 8.82
C SER A 35 7.14 25.19 9.56
N ASP A 36 6.89 25.57 10.81
CA ASP A 36 5.75 25.04 11.60
C ASP A 36 4.40 25.42 10.98
N GLU A 37 4.33 26.55 10.28
CA GLU A 37 3.15 26.99 9.54
C GLU A 37 2.87 26.07 8.35
N ASP A 38 3.90 25.74 7.58
CA ASP A 38 3.78 24.84 6.43
C ASP A 38 3.46 23.41 6.89
N LEU A 39 4.00 22.98 8.02
CA LEU A 39 3.64 21.72 8.66
C LEU A 39 2.15 21.65 9.01
N THR A 40 1.62 22.72 9.60
CA THR A 40 0.20 22.81 9.97
C THR A 40 -0.68 22.75 8.73
N LYS A 41 -0.38 23.55 7.69
CA LYS A 41 -1.11 23.54 6.41
C LYS A 41 -1.13 22.15 5.76
N LEU A 42 0.03 21.48 5.72
CA LEU A 42 0.14 20.12 5.16
C LEU A 42 -0.68 19.12 5.96
N ARG A 43 -0.66 19.22 7.29
CA ARG A 43 -1.39 18.33 8.16
C ARG A 43 -2.91 18.49 7.98
N GLU A 44 -3.40 19.72 8.04
CA GLU A 44 -4.84 20.02 7.90
C GLU A 44 -5.37 19.53 6.55
N TYR A 45 -4.66 19.84 5.46
CA TYR A 45 -5.06 19.40 4.11
C TYR A 45 -5.10 17.87 4.00
N ILE A 46 -4.11 17.17 4.57
CA ILE A 46 -4.05 15.71 4.53
C ILE A 46 -5.17 15.08 5.37
N GLU A 47 -5.42 15.58 6.58
CA GLU A 47 -6.47 15.05 7.47
C GLU A 47 -7.88 15.28 6.89
N GLU A 48 -8.13 16.42 6.25
CA GLU A 48 -9.44 16.74 5.68
C GLU A 48 -9.70 15.99 4.35
N SER A 49 -8.72 15.97 3.45
CA SER A 49 -8.93 15.52 2.08
C SER A 49 -8.69 14.03 1.86
N LEU A 50 -7.91 13.38 2.74
CA LEU A 50 -7.33 12.06 2.46
C LEU A 50 -7.44 11.12 3.66
N LYS A 51 -7.96 9.91 3.41
CA LYS A 51 -7.77 8.78 4.34
C LYS A 51 -6.34 8.25 4.22
N VAL A 52 -5.56 8.36 5.28
CA VAL A 52 -4.15 7.92 5.33
C VAL A 52 -3.89 6.96 6.49
N GLU A 53 -2.75 6.29 6.46
CA GLU A 53 -2.22 5.44 7.54
C GLU A 53 -3.21 4.42 8.11
N GLY A 54 -3.54 4.55 9.40
CA GLY A 54 -4.26 3.54 10.17
C GLY A 54 -5.65 3.27 9.62
N ASP A 55 -6.38 4.32 9.26
CA ASP A 55 -7.75 4.18 8.79
C ASP A 55 -7.79 3.55 7.40
N LEU A 56 -6.88 3.93 6.51
CA LEU A 56 -6.75 3.29 5.19
C LEU A 56 -6.37 1.80 5.33
N ARG A 57 -5.47 1.45 6.25
CA ARG A 57 -5.10 0.04 6.51
C ARG A 57 -6.27 -0.77 7.05
N ARG A 58 -7.04 -0.19 7.98
CA ARG A 58 -8.24 -0.83 8.56
C ARG A 58 -9.32 -1.04 7.50
N GLU A 59 -9.58 -0.03 6.67
CA GLU A 59 -10.54 -0.11 5.58
C GLU A 59 -10.18 -1.23 4.59
N VAL A 60 -8.93 -1.27 4.12
CA VAL A 60 -8.46 -2.33 3.22
C VAL A 60 -8.53 -3.72 3.88
N GLN A 61 -8.22 -3.83 5.17
CA GLN A 61 -8.33 -5.09 5.90
C GLN A 61 -9.79 -5.53 6.02
N ALA A 62 -10.71 -4.61 6.31
CA ALA A 62 -12.14 -4.86 6.39
C ALA A 62 -12.69 -5.33 5.03
N ASP A 63 -12.27 -4.71 3.93
CA ASP A 63 -12.63 -5.12 2.58
C ASP A 63 -12.20 -6.56 2.24
N ILE A 64 -10.97 -6.92 2.63
CA ILE A 64 -10.46 -8.29 2.43
C ILE A 64 -11.24 -9.28 3.30
N ARG A 65 -11.53 -8.94 4.57
CA ARG A 65 -12.35 -9.78 5.46
C ARG A 65 -13.73 -10.00 4.91
N ARG A 66 -14.41 -8.93 4.48
CA ARG A 66 -15.73 -9.00 3.84
C ARG A 66 -15.73 -10.00 2.68
N LYS A 67 -14.74 -9.95 1.79
CA LYS A 67 -14.62 -10.90 0.67
C LYS A 67 -14.45 -12.35 1.14
N ILE A 68 -13.71 -12.57 2.22
CA ILE A 68 -13.50 -13.90 2.80
C ILE A 68 -14.77 -14.44 3.45
N GLU A 69 -15.53 -13.59 4.14
CA GLU A 69 -16.77 -13.93 4.84
C GLU A 69 -17.89 -14.30 3.87
N ILE A 70 -18.10 -13.50 2.81
CA ILE A 70 -19.10 -13.81 1.78
C ILE A 70 -18.76 -15.07 0.95
N GLY A 71 -17.53 -15.59 1.05
CA GLY A 71 -17.12 -16.80 0.35
C GLY A 71 -16.91 -16.66 -1.16
N CYS A 72 -16.76 -15.44 -1.68
CA CYS A 72 -16.54 -15.23 -3.11
C CYS A 72 -15.20 -15.82 -3.58
N TYR A 73 -15.04 -16.01 -4.90
CA TYR A 73 -13.80 -16.57 -5.47
C TYR A 73 -12.55 -15.82 -4.98
N GLN A 74 -12.58 -14.48 -4.95
CA GLN A 74 -11.47 -13.67 -4.45
C GLN A 74 -11.19 -13.98 -2.97
N GLY A 75 -12.23 -14.10 -2.14
CA GLY A 75 -12.12 -14.47 -0.73
C GLY A 75 -11.44 -15.82 -0.51
N LEU A 76 -11.84 -16.84 -1.28
CA LEU A 76 -11.20 -18.16 -1.24
C LEU A 76 -9.71 -18.10 -1.59
N ARG A 77 -9.33 -17.26 -2.56
CA ARG A 77 -7.92 -17.03 -2.94
C ARG A 77 -7.15 -16.29 -1.85
N HIS A 78 -7.76 -15.28 -1.22
CA HIS A 78 -7.19 -14.57 -0.08
C HIS A 78 -6.94 -15.54 1.09
N ARG A 79 -7.92 -16.36 1.46
CA ARG A 79 -7.84 -17.38 2.52
C ARG A 79 -6.73 -18.40 2.28
N ARG A 80 -6.55 -18.84 1.04
CA ARG A 80 -5.50 -19.82 0.64
C ARG A 80 -4.11 -19.21 0.42
N GLY A 81 -3.94 -17.89 0.57
CA GLY A 81 -2.66 -17.23 0.29
C GLY A 81 -2.22 -17.37 -1.18
N LEU A 82 -3.16 -17.31 -2.12
CA LEU A 82 -2.89 -17.42 -3.56
C LEU A 82 -3.15 -16.10 -4.30
N PRO A 83 -2.57 -15.90 -5.51
CA PRO A 83 -2.88 -14.75 -6.36
C PRO A 83 -4.37 -14.68 -6.69
N VAL A 84 -4.93 -13.46 -6.65
CA VAL A 84 -6.38 -13.20 -6.70
C VAL A 84 -6.85 -12.76 -8.09
N ARG A 85 -5.95 -12.20 -8.93
CA ARG A 85 -6.30 -11.63 -10.26
C ARG A 85 -6.06 -12.63 -11.40
N GLY A 86 -6.30 -13.92 -11.16
CA GLY A 86 -6.17 -14.95 -12.20
C GLY A 86 -4.74 -15.28 -12.65
N GLN A 87 -3.70 -14.82 -11.95
CA GLN A 87 -2.32 -15.12 -12.35
C GLN A 87 -2.00 -16.63 -12.25
N ARG A 88 -1.10 -17.10 -13.13
CA ARG A 88 -0.64 -18.50 -13.19
C ARG A 88 -0.01 -18.94 -11.86
N THR A 89 -0.56 -19.97 -11.22
CA THR A 89 -0.06 -20.48 -9.92
C THR A 89 0.83 -21.72 -10.01
N LYS A 90 0.93 -22.36 -11.18
CA LYS A 90 1.77 -23.56 -11.39
C LYS A 90 3.26 -23.28 -11.14
N THR A 91 3.74 -22.12 -11.56
CA THR A 91 5.16 -21.74 -11.47
C THR A 91 5.38 -20.49 -10.61
N ASN A 92 5.07 -19.31 -11.15
CA ASN A 92 5.48 -18.01 -10.62
C ASN A 92 4.37 -17.39 -9.77
N ALA A 93 4.43 -17.58 -8.45
CA ALA A 93 3.51 -16.95 -7.50
C ALA A 93 4.17 -16.67 -6.13
N ARG A 94 5.50 -16.48 -6.11
CA ARG A 94 6.29 -16.46 -4.87
C ARG A 94 6.02 -15.26 -3.98
N THR A 95 5.74 -14.08 -4.54
CA THR A 95 5.33 -12.90 -3.77
C THR A 95 4.10 -13.17 -2.90
N ARG A 96 3.19 -14.05 -3.35
CA ARG A 96 1.97 -14.41 -2.62
C ARG A 96 2.06 -15.72 -1.84
N LYS A 97 2.75 -16.74 -2.39
CA LYS A 97 2.96 -18.06 -1.76
C LYS A 97 4.06 -18.05 -0.67
N GLY A 98 4.87 -17.00 -0.61
CA GLY A 98 6.06 -16.95 0.22
C GLY A 98 7.26 -17.71 -0.36
N PRO A 99 8.35 -17.81 0.43
CA PRO A 99 9.58 -18.49 0.06
C PRO A 99 9.35 -19.93 -0.44
N LYS A 100 10.29 -20.45 -1.24
CA LYS A 100 10.18 -21.79 -1.81
C LYS A 100 10.36 -22.85 -0.73
N ARG A 101 9.25 -23.43 -0.27
CA ARG A 101 9.24 -24.66 0.53
C ARG A 101 9.52 -25.85 -0.38
N THR A 102 10.72 -26.43 -0.27
CA THR A 102 11.10 -27.68 -0.94
C THR A 102 10.51 -28.87 -0.18
N ILE A 103 9.95 -29.83 -0.92
CA ILE A 103 9.48 -31.09 -0.33
C ILE A 103 10.67 -32.04 -0.32
N ALA A 104 11.00 -32.61 0.84
CA ALA A 104 12.06 -33.62 0.96
C ALA A 104 11.79 -34.78 -0.02
N GLY A 105 12.83 -35.25 -0.72
CA GLY A 105 12.73 -36.36 -1.67
C GLY A 105 12.48 -35.97 -3.13
N LYS A 106 12.16 -34.70 -3.47
CA LYS A 106 12.17 -34.25 -4.88
C LYS A 106 13.57 -33.82 -5.30
N LYS A 107 14.30 -34.72 -5.97
CA LYS A 107 15.53 -34.41 -6.73
C LYS A 107 15.28 -33.14 -7.55
N LYS A 108 16.19 -32.15 -7.47
CA LYS A 108 16.20 -31.05 -8.45
C LYS A 108 16.29 -31.72 -9.82
N ALA A 109 15.25 -31.61 -10.64
CA ALA A 109 15.38 -31.94 -12.05
C ALA A 109 16.47 -31.01 -12.59
N LYS A 110 17.52 -31.64 -13.14
CA LYS A 110 18.64 -30.95 -13.78
C LYS A 110 18.12 -30.21 -15.00
#